data_AF-A0A925FW70-F1
#
_entry.id   AF-A0A925FW70-F1
#
_cell.length_a   1.000
_cell.length_b   1.000
_cell.length_c   1.000
_cell.angle_alpha   90.00
_cell.angle_beta   90.00
_cell.angle_gamma   90.00
#
_symmetry.space_group_name_H-M   'P 1'
#
loop_
_entity.id
_entity.type
_entity.pdbx_description
1 polymer ?
#
loop_
_entity_poly.entity_id
_entity_poly.type
_entity_poly.pdbx_seq_one_letter_code
_entity_poly.pdbx_strand_id
1 'polypeptide(L)'
;MNKNRFLIPLMIGLVAATGADAQVGIGTTTPNSMLDVRGSLSTNYRIFTTSVSALATDHTLVFEGTSARTLTLPTAVGCTGRSYWIKNASLTLPTPVLTIATTSGQTLDGSASWTLDEPDEAIKVISDGANWYVLTQNVIVPKTATTGGSWLQGGNKLAGEKSLGTITNIALPFITNNVERMRLSTTGFLGIGTTAPAGRLHLLSEASDTGNDYIFDDYGVGTTQGLYMRKSRGTAAAPTNLAANDAIGFLRFVPRFNGSLGTTAGSAIEGFYRGNGTNDLTDLRAFTSGVERMRISETGNVGIGSSAFNATNPEKLLVDAGVTTSYNVISGKGNTNNYLQLNIQNRSAEGSASSDVVASSNNATETTNFIDFGINSSGYDNTSLPILAGANTAYMYATGRNFILGNGTAARDMIFFTNGFNDTDEKMRIMSTGNVGIGVTNPADKLTVAGVIAPSADNLYTLGKTTARWSQVWAADGVIQTSDARLKTNILPLSYGLSEVLRMEPVRYDWISNPGSMGKIGLIAQDVQKIIPEVVTGDATKENLGMNYAELVPVLINAVKEQQQQIDAIQERVNALKKTKTAATCVKH
;
A
#
# COMPACT_ATOMS: atom_id res chain seq x y z
N MET A 1 -51.67 -11.53 97.01
CA MET A 1 -50.98 -12.47 97.91
C MET A 1 -49.87 -11.72 98.64
N ASN A 2 -50.13 -11.46 99.91
CA ASN A 2 -49.27 -11.03 101.03
C ASN A 2 -47.84 -10.53 100.78
N LYS A 3 -47.60 -9.24 101.10
CA LYS A 3 -46.95 -8.88 102.39
C LYS A 3 -47.11 -7.38 102.71
N ASN A 4 -47.83 -7.17 103.81
CA ASN A 4 -47.71 -6.13 104.84
C ASN A 4 -47.82 -4.64 104.47
N ARG A 5 -49.05 -4.15 104.67
CA ARG A 5 -49.36 -2.79 105.11
C ARG A 5 -48.82 -2.56 106.52
N PHE A 6 -48.12 -1.45 106.74
CA PHE A 6 -48.18 -0.69 107.98
C PHE A 6 -48.43 0.79 107.60
N LEU A 7 -49.68 1.22 107.80
CA LEU A 7 -50.02 2.63 108.00
C LEU A 7 -49.85 2.95 109.50
N ILE A 8 -49.68 4.25 109.80
CA ILE A 8 -50.00 5.01 111.04
C ILE A 8 -48.78 5.85 111.51
N PRO A 9 -48.90 7.16 111.81
CA PRO A 9 -49.51 8.24 111.03
C PRO A 9 -48.59 9.50 110.96
N LEU A 10 -48.96 10.44 110.09
CA LEU A 10 -48.85 11.90 110.23
C LEU A 10 -47.92 12.48 111.33
N MET A 11 -46.75 12.99 110.95
CA MET A 11 -46.16 14.18 111.60
C MET A 11 -45.83 15.20 110.51
N ILE A 12 -46.63 16.27 110.49
CA ILE A 12 -46.40 17.49 109.73
C ILE A 12 -45.18 18.17 110.35
N GLY A 13 -44.03 18.02 109.69
CA GLY A 13 -42.85 18.86 109.87
C GLY A 13 -42.77 19.84 108.71
N LEU A 14 -43.59 20.89 108.77
CA LEU A 14 -43.52 22.04 107.88
C LEU A 14 -42.19 22.75 108.16
N VAL A 15 -41.18 22.55 107.31
CA VAL A 15 -40.02 23.44 107.21
C VAL A 15 -40.16 24.22 105.92
N ALA A 16 -40.71 25.43 106.05
CA ALA A 16 -40.50 26.50 105.10
C ALA A 16 -39.05 26.98 105.25
N ALA A 17 -38.21 26.65 104.26
CA ALA A 17 -36.97 27.36 103.99
C ALA A 17 -37.06 27.96 102.58
N THR A 18 -36.83 29.26 102.55
CA THR A 18 -36.99 30.22 101.48
C THR A 18 -35.88 30.11 100.42
N GLY A 19 -36.28 30.12 99.15
CA GLY A 19 -35.52 30.46 97.94
C GLY A 19 -33.98 30.40 97.96
N ALA A 20 -33.43 29.25 97.56
CA ALA A 20 -32.44 29.09 96.48
C ALA A 20 -32.20 27.59 96.27
N ASP A 21 -32.57 27.08 95.10
CA ASP A 21 -32.31 25.72 94.56
C ASP A 21 -32.61 24.51 95.46
N ALA A 22 -33.88 24.11 95.52
CA ALA A 22 -34.28 22.80 96.03
C ALA A 22 -33.84 21.69 95.06
N GLN A 23 -32.57 21.30 95.09
CA GLN A 23 -32.07 20.16 94.33
C GLN A 23 -32.51 18.85 95.01
N VAL A 24 -33.20 18.00 94.27
CA VAL A 24 -33.61 16.67 94.75
C VAL A 24 -32.55 15.66 94.30
N GLY A 25 -31.70 15.25 95.25
CA GLY A 25 -30.73 14.17 95.05
C GLY A 25 -31.29 12.83 95.47
N ILE A 26 -31.33 11.85 94.56
CA ILE A 26 -31.68 10.46 94.87
C ILE A 26 -30.44 9.60 94.65
N GLY A 27 -29.89 9.05 95.74
CA GLY A 27 -28.63 8.31 95.73
C GLY A 27 -27.36 9.18 95.75
N THR A 28 -27.49 10.50 95.97
CA THR A 28 -26.37 11.44 96.13
C THR A 28 -26.74 12.53 97.15
N THR A 29 -25.76 12.96 97.96
CA THR A 29 -25.89 14.09 98.91
C THR A 29 -25.39 15.42 98.33
N THR A 30 -24.81 15.39 97.13
CA THR A 30 -24.36 16.56 96.38
C THR A 30 -24.95 16.50 94.96
N PRO A 31 -26.25 16.81 94.79
CA PRO A 31 -26.89 16.79 93.48
C PRO A 31 -26.30 17.87 92.54
N ASN A 32 -25.95 17.49 91.31
CA ASN A 32 -25.36 18.41 90.32
C ASN A 32 -26.41 19.14 89.45
N SER A 33 -27.70 18.88 89.65
CA SER A 33 -28.81 19.52 88.95
C SER A 33 -30.05 19.59 89.86
N MET A 34 -31.10 20.28 89.43
CA MET A 34 -32.37 20.36 90.16
C MET A 34 -32.96 18.96 90.45
N LEU A 35 -32.68 17.97 89.61
CA LEU A 35 -32.95 16.56 89.84
C LEU A 35 -31.72 15.73 89.44
N ASP A 36 -31.01 15.11 90.39
CA ASP A 36 -29.89 14.19 90.15
C ASP A 36 -30.25 12.80 90.68
N VAL A 37 -30.40 11.84 89.77
CA VAL A 37 -30.73 10.45 90.09
C VAL A 37 -29.54 9.56 89.72
N ARG A 38 -28.84 9.04 90.73
CA ARG A 38 -27.73 8.09 90.53
C ARG A 38 -28.27 6.67 90.47
N GLY A 39 -28.82 6.31 89.32
CA GLY A 39 -29.43 4.99 89.08
C GLY A 39 -30.45 5.05 87.94
N SER A 40 -31.27 4.00 87.81
CA SER A 40 -32.35 3.98 86.83
C SER A 40 -33.49 4.91 87.23
N LEU A 41 -34.01 5.66 86.25
CA LEU A 41 -35.24 6.44 86.38
C LEU A 41 -36.38 5.66 85.73
N SER A 42 -37.38 5.27 86.52
CA SER A 42 -38.62 4.73 85.98
C SER A 42 -39.55 5.87 85.56
N THR A 43 -39.93 5.87 84.30
CA THR A 43 -40.91 6.81 83.74
C THR A 43 -42.17 6.05 83.33
N ASN A 44 -43.28 6.76 83.17
CA ASN A 44 -44.54 6.11 82.77
C ASN A 44 -44.38 5.48 81.36
N TYR A 45 -44.71 4.19 81.27
CA TYR A 45 -44.65 3.40 80.04
C TYR A 45 -46.02 2.84 79.72
N ARG A 46 -46.55 3.15 78.54
CA ARG A 46 -47.89 2.74 78.11
C ARG A 46 -47.88 2.12 76.71
N ILE A 47 -48.39 0.90 76.62
CA ILE A 47 -48.66 0.23 75.35
C ILE A 47 -50.09 0.54 74.90
N PHE A 48 -50.31 0.69 73.59
CA PHE A 48 -51.64 0.84 73.00
C PHE A 48 -51.76 0.12 71.65
N THR A 49 -52.97 -0.31 71.31
CA THR A 49 -53.29 -1.05 70.07
C THR A 49 -54.48 -0.46 69.29
N THR A 50 -55.16 0.55 69.86
CA THR A 50 -56.24 1.32 69.24
C THR A 50 -55.87 2.81 69.21
N SER A 51 -56.62 3.64 68.48
CA SER A 51 -56.36 5.09 68.47
C SER A 51 -56.63 5.67 69.86
N VAL A 52 -55.68 6.43 70.39
CA VAL A 52 -55.73 6.99 71.75
C VAL A 52 -55.18 8.42 71.76
N SER A 53 -55.44 9.16 72.83
CA SER A 53 -54.76 10.42 73.09
C SER A 53 -53.63 10.21 74.11
N ALA A 54 -52.54 10.95 73.96
CA ALA A 54 -51.49 11.00 74.98
C ALA A 54 -51.99 11.81 76.19
N LEU A 55 -51.73 11.30 77.39
CA LEU A 55 -52.13 11.88 78.66
C LEU A 55 -50.98 12.72 79.23
N ALA A 56 -51.30 13.67 80.11
CA ALA A 56 -50.28 14.46 80.80
C ALA A 56 -49.34 13.63 81.69
N THR A 57 -49.75 12.41 82.05
CA THR A 57 -48.98 11.44 82.85
C THR A 57 -48.16 10.47 82.02
N ASP A 58 -48.37 10.41 80.70
CA ASP A 58 -47.58 9.54 79.83
C ASP A 58 -46.16 10.11 79.68
N HIS A 59 -45.20 9.22 79.44
CA HIS A 59 -43.86 9.61 79.04
C HIS A 59 -43.42 8.82 77.82
N THR A 60 -43.48 7.49 77.91
CA THR A 60 -43.16 6.59 76.79
C THR A 60 -44.43 5.88 76.34
N LEU A 61 -44.81 6.07 75.07
CA LEU A 61 -45.93 5.42 74.42
C LEU A 61 -45.45 4.47 73.33
N VAL A 62 -45.91 3.23 73.38
CA VAL A 62 -45.53 2.20 72.40
C VAL A 62 -46.79 1.66 71.73
N PHE A 63 -46.81 1.71 70.41
CA PHE A 63 -47.87 1.17 69.60
C PHE A 63 -47.54 -0.25 69.15
N GLU A 64 -48.43 -1.20 69.43
CA GLU A 64 -48.30 -2.61 69.02
C GLU A 64 -49.54 -3.09 68.24
N GLY A 65 -50.25 -2.17 67.59
CA GLY A 65 -51.47 -2.51 66.85
C GLY A 65 -51.18 -3.22 65.53
N THR A 66 -52.18 -3.94 65.02
CA THR A 66 -52.09 -4.72 63.77
C THR A 66 -52.73 -4.02 62.57
N SER A 67 -53.13 -2.75 62.72
CA SER A 67 -53.77 -1.93 61.69
C SER A 67 -53.51 -0.46 61.96
N ALA A 68 -53.54 0.41 60.95
CA ALA A 68 -53.19 1.81 61.12
C ALA A 68 -54.02 2.49 62.22
N ARG A 69 -53.37 3.28 63.08
CA ARG A 69 -53.99 3.99 64.22
C ARG A 69 -53.44 5.39 64.36
N THR A 70 -54.14 6.18 65.18
CA THR A 70 -53.74 7.55 65.49
C THR A 70 -53.45 7.70 66.97
N LEU A 71 -52.25 8.17 67.31
CA LEU A 71 -51.95 8.74 68.62
C LEU A 71 -52.15 10.25 68.53
N THR A 72 -53.10 10.80 69.29
CA THR A 72 -53.35 12.24 69.31
C THR A 72 -52.62 12.89 70.48
N LEU A 73 -51.71 13.81 70.20
CA LEU A 73 -51.02 14.59 71.23
C LEU A 73 -52.00 15.56 71.90
N PRO A 74 -51.89 15.80 73.22
CA PRO A 74 -52.68 16.82 73.89
C PRO A 74 -52.30 18.21 73.37
N THR A 75 -53.08 19.23 73.74
CA THR A 75 -52.74 20.61 73.35
C THR A 75 -51.32 20.95 73.78
N ALA A 76 -50.50 21.38 72.83
CA ALA A 76 -49.19 21.96 73.14
C ALA A 76 -49.34 23.30 73.90
N VAL A 77 -50.50 23.96 73.85
CA VAL A 77 -50.70 25.28 74.47
C VAL A 77 -50.61 25.16 75.98
N GLY A 78 -49.72 25.94 76.59
CA GLY A 78 -49.56 26.00 78.05
C GLY A 78 -48.84 24.80 78.68
N CYS A 79 -48.21 23.92 77.88
CA CYS A 79 -47.39 22.81 78.39
C CYS A 79 -45.93 22.81 77.88
N THR A 80 -45.32 24.00 77.77
CA THR A 80 -43.91 24.18 77.36
C THR A 80 -42.97 23.22 78.11
N GLY A 81 -42.10 22.56 77.36
CA GLY A 81 -41.11 21.60 77.88
C GLY A 81 -41.64 20.19 78.11
N ARG A 82 -42.95 19.94 77.99
CA ARG A 82 -43.49 18.58 78.06
C ARG A 82 -43.00 17.76 76.87
N SER A 83 -42.51 16.55 77.13
CA SER A 83 -42.02 15.66 76.08
C SER A 83 -42.60 14.25 76.18
N TYR A 84 -42.70 13.61 75.01
CA TYR A 84 -43.13 12.21 74.89
C TYR A 84 -42.17 11.45 74.01
N TRP A 85 -41.93 10.19 74.35
CA TRP A 85 -41.23 9.21 73.53
C TRP A 85 -42.27 8.29 72.93
N ILE A 86 -42.32 8.18 71.61
CA ILE A 86 -43.36 7.46 70.88
C ILE A 86 -42.69 6.47 69.95
N LYS A 87 -43.07 5.20 70.01
CA LYS A 87 -42.51 4.13 69.17
C LYS A 87 -43.62 3.32 68.50
N ASN A 88 -43.45 3.00 67.22
CA ASN A 88 -44.18 1.94 66.54
C ASN A 88 -43.44 0.62 66.70
N ALA A 89 -43.91 -0.25 67.59
CA ALA A 89 -43.37 -1.60 67.83
C ALA A 89 -44.28 -2.69 67.23
N SER A 90 -45.10 -2.35 66.24
CA SER A 90 -45.99 -3.30 65.58
C SER A 90 -45.18 -4.37 64.86
N LEU A 91 -45.52 -5.65 65.10
CA LEU A 91 -44.77 -6.81 64.61
C LEU A 91 -45.36 -7.44 63.33
N THR A 92 -46.43 -6.87 62.79
CA THR A 92 -47.11 -7.37 61.58
C THR A 92 -46.54 -6.72 60.32
N LEU A 93 -46.38 -7.49 59.24
CA LEU A 93 -45.93 -6.98 57.93
C LEU A 93 -47.09 -6.96 56.91
N PRO A 94 -47.31 -5.87 56.15
CA PRO A 94 -46.60 -4.58 56.25
C PRO A 94 -46.89 -3.87 57.58
N THR A 95 -45.90 -3.11 58.08
CA THR A 95 -46.02 -2.41 59.37
C THR A 95 -47.20 -1.45 59.35
N PRO A 96 -48.14 -1.54 60.30
CA PRO A 96 -49.25 -0.63 60.37
C PRO A 96 -48.80 0.79 60.71
N VAL A 97 -49.23 1.76 59.90
CA VAL A 97 -48.87 3.17 60.09
C VAL A 97 -49.46 3.70 61.40
N LEU A 98 -48.58 4.17 62.30
CA LEU A 98 -49.00 5.00 63.42
C LEU A 98 -48.94 6.47 63.01
N THR A 99 -50.08 7.14 62.96
CA THR A 99 -50.14 8.59 62.75
C THR A 99 -50.14 9.30 64.09
N ILE A 100 -49.18 10.17 64.32
CA ILE A 100 -49.10 11.04 65.49
C ILE A 100 -49.72 12.37 65.08
N ALA A 101 -50.95 12.60 65.54
CA ALA A 101 -51.72 13.78 65.21
C ALA A 101 -51.61 14.83 66.32
N THR A 102 -51.74 16.09 65.95
CA THR A 102 -51.87 17.21 66.89
C THR A 102 -53.35 17.58 67.11
N THR A 103 -53.62 18.49 68.05
CA THR A 103 -54.97 19.00 68.32
C THR A 103 -55.07 20.48 67.97
N SER A 104 -56.30 20.96 67.72
CA SER A 104 -56.64 22.39 67.68
C SER A 104 -55.80 23.26 66.71
N GLY A 105 -55.48 22.73 65.51
CA GLY A 105 -54.76 23.47 64.48
C GLY A 105 -53.26 23.66 64.74
N GLN A 106 -52.73 22.99 65.76
CA GLN A 106 -51.30 22.99 66.07
C GLN A 106 -50.51 22.21 65.03
N THR A 107 -49.19 22.39 65.07
CA THR A 107 -48.27 21.66 64.21
C THR A 107 -47.27 20.84 65.03
N LEU A 108 -46.76 19.80 64.40
CA LEU A 108 -45.60 19.02 64.78
C LEU A 108 -44.53 19.30 63.71
N ASP A 109 -43.53 20.13 64.03
CA ASP A 109 -42.55 20.69 63.07
C ASP A 109 -43.19 21.24 61.79
N GLY A 110 -44.21 22.10 61.95
CA GLY A 110 -44.92 22.72 60.82
C GLY A 110 -45.94 21.83 60.11
N SER A 111 -46.03 20.53 60.44
CA SER A 111 -46.99 19.58 59.86
C SER A 111 -48.14 19.26 60.82
N ALA A 112 -49.35 18.95 60.32
CA ALA A 112 -50.49 18.63 61.19
C ALA A 112 -50.35 17.25 61.89
N SER A 113 -49.53 16.37 61.32
CA SER A 113 -49.26 15.03 61.84
C SER A 113 -47.89 14.53 61.40
N TRP A 114 -47.39 13.50 62.08
CA TRP A 114 -46.20 12.75 61.74
C TRP A 114 -46.51 11.26 61.67
N THR A 115 -46.02 10.55 60.67
CA THR A 115 -46.27 9.10 60.53
C THR A 115 -45.06 8.29 60.95
N LEU A 116 -45.29 7.19 61.65
CA LEU A 116 -44.33 6.12 61.85
C LEU A 116 -44.82 4.89 61.09
N ASP A 117 -44.26 4.66 59.90
CA ASP A 117 -44.72 3.65 58.93
C ASP A 117 -43.77 2.45 58.77
N GLU A 118 -42.60 2.51 59.41
CA GLU A 118 -41.62 1.41 59.42
C GLU A 118 -41.56 0.70 60.79
N PRO A 119 -41.16 -0.59 60.85
CA PRO A 119 -41.07 -1.32 62.11
C PRO A 119 -39.97 -0.75 63.00
N ASP A 120 -40.26 -0.68 64.30
CA ASP A 120 -39.38 -0.16 65.36
C ASP A 120 -39.01 1.34 65.24
N GLU A 121 -39.68 2.08 64.36
CA GLU A 121 -39.51 3.52 64.23
C GLU A 121 -39.99 4.26 65.49
N ALA A 122 -39.24 5.26 65.93
CA ALA A 122 -39.56 6.03 67.12
C ALA A 122 -39.21 7.51 66.99
N ILE A 123 -40.01 8.37 67.62
CA ILE A 123 -39.73 9.80 67.75
C ILE A 123 -39.79 10.25 69.21
N LYS A 124 -39.06 11.33 69.49
CA LYS A 124 -39.26 12.14 70.71
C LYS A 124 -39.82 13.48 70.32
N VAL A 125 -40.91 13.89 70.95
CA VAL A 125 -41.53 15.20 70.72
C VAL A 125 -41.47 16.07 71.97
N ILE A 126 -41.42 17.38 71.81
CA ILE A 126 -41.49 18.36 72.90
C ILE A 126 -42.42 19.51 72.54
N SER A 127 -43.17 20.03 73.51
CA SER A 127 -43.99 21.23 73.35
C SER A 127 -43.17 22.50 73.60
N ASP A 128 -43.31 23.51 72.75
CA ASP A 128 -42.79 24.86 73.00
C ASP A 128 -43.78 25.77 73.76
N GLY A 129 -45.00 25.29 74.02
CA GLY A 129 -46.09 26.07 74.61
C GLY A 129 -47.12 26.59 73.62
N ALA A 130 -46.95 26.32 72.31
CA ALA A 130 -47.90 26.63 71.24
C ALA A 130 -48.04 25.46 70.25
N ASN A 131 -46.94 24.82 69.86
CA ASN A 131 -46.83 23.70 68.92
C ASN A 131 -45.91 22.58 69.48
N TRP A 132 -45.89 21.45 68.79
CA TRP A 132 -44.97 20.35 69.07
C TRP A 132 -43.77 20.37 68.10
N TYR A 133 -42.61 19.94 68.57
CA TYR A 133 -41.39 19.78 67.76
C TYR A 133 -40.85 18.37 67.92
N VAL A 134 -40.33 17.79 66.83
CA VAL A 134 -39.64 16.50 66.88
C VAL A 134 -38.17 16.75 67.20
N LEU A 135 -37.71 16.23 68.33
CA LEU A 135 -36.32 16.38 68.78
C LEU A 135 -35.38 15.32 68.19
N THR A 136 -35.89 14.11 67.96
CA THR A 136 -35.13 12.99 67.41
C THR A 136 -36.09 12.04 66.69
N GLN A 137 -35.65 11.50 65.55
CA GLN A 137 -36.31 10.39 64.85
C GLN A 137 -35.29 9.26 64.66
N ASN A 138 -35.63 8.06 65.10
CA ASN A 138 -34.91 6.84 64.73
C ASN A 138 -35.60 6.26 63.49
N VAL A 139 -35.21 6.72 62.30
CA VAL A 139 -35.53 5.99 61.07
C VAL A 139 -34.63 4.77 61.03
N ILE A 140 -35.20 3.58 61.19
CA ILE A 140 -34.48 2.36 60.83
C ILE A 140 -34.47 2.30 59.32
N VAL A 141 -33.41 2.82 58.69
CA VAL A 141 -33.08 2.39 57.33
C VAL A 141 -32.76 0.88 57.47
N PRO A 142 -33.51 -0.03 56.82
CA PRO A 142 -33.53 -1.43 57.20
C PRO A 142 -32.13 -2.05 57.23
N LYS A 143 -31.74 -2.51 58.43
CA LYS A 143 -30.66 -3.48 58.59
C LYS A 143 -31.26 -4.77 59.12
N THR A 144 -31.97 -5.51 58.26
CA THR A 144 -31.59 -6.88 57.84
C THR A 144 -32.71 -7.57 57.04
N ALA A 145 -32.53 -7.68 55.73
CA ALA A 145 -32.74 -8.95 55.04
C ALA A 145 -31.49 -9.20 54.18
N THR A 146 -30.62 -10.10 54.65
CA THR A 146 -29.61 -10.83 53.87
C THR A 146 -28.75 -10.02 52.87
N THR A 147 -27.57 -9.60 53.34
CA THR A 147 -26.31 -9.58 52.56
C THR A 147 -26.38 -9.09 51.11
N GLY A 148 -26.60 -7.79 50.91
CA GLY A 148 -26.36 -7.17 49.61
C GLY A 148 -26.86 -5.74 49.62
N GLY A 149 -26.00 -4.79 49.98
CA GLY A 149 -26.36 -3.38 50.01
C GLY A 149 -26.92 -2.94 48.66
N SER A 150 -28.12 -2.37 48.67
CA SER A 150 -28.63 -1.61 47.54
C SER A 150 -27.54 -0.64 47.06
N TRP A 151 -27.43 -0.47 45.75
CA TRP A 151 -26.48 0.49 45.20
C TRP A 151 -26.93 1.91 45.55
N LEU A 152 -26.19 2.56 46.45
CA LEU A 152 -26.47 3.92 46.89
C LEU A 152 -26.17 4.94 45.78
N GLN A 153 -26.91 6.04 45.76
CA GLN A 153 -26.60 7.19 44.91
C GLN A 153 -25.25 7.77 45.35
N GLY A 154 -24.24 7.74 44.46
CA GLY A 154 -22.84 8.07 44.81
C GLY A 154 -21.93 6.86 45.05
N GLY A 155 -22.46 5.63 45.00
CA GLY A 155 -21.69 4.38 45.07
C GLY A 155 -21.59 3.78 46.47
N ASN A 156 -21.20 2.51 46.54
CA ASN A 156 -21.04 1.74 47.76
C ASN A 156 -19.57 1.61 48.16
N LYS A 157 -19.22 1.69 49.45
CA LYS A 157 -17.91 1.30 49.97
C LYS A 157 -17.91 -0.22 50.26
N LEU A 158 -17.13 -0.99 49.51
CA LEU A 158 -17.16 -2.46 49.53
C LEU A 158 -15.91 -3.05 50.20
N ALA A 159 -16.08 -4.10 51.02
CA ALA A 159 -14.98 -4.85 51.67
C ALA A 159 -14.57 -6.13 50.91
N GLY A 160 -15.14 -6.33 49.71
CA GLY A 160 -14.94 -7.48 48.83
C GLY A 160 -15.89 -7.38 47.63
N GLU A 161 -15.72 -8.25 46.63
CA GLU A 161 -16.53 -8.23 45.41
C GLU A 161 -18.04 -8.40 45.73
N LYS A 162 -18.88 -7.56 45.11
CA LYS A 162 -20.34 -7.62 45.20
C LYS A 162 -20.94 -7.47 43.80
N SER A 163 -22.06 -8.14 43.55
CA SER A 163 -22.74 -8.12 42.26
C SER A 163 -23.67 -6.90 42.12
N LEU A 164 -23.67 -6.27 40.94
CA LEU A 164 -24.68 -5.31 40.49
C LEU A 164 -25.42 -5.95 39.31
N GLY A 165 -26.74 -6.17 39.44
CA GLY A 165 -27.54 -6.69 38.34
C GLY A 165 -28.84 -7.36 38.77
N THR A 166 -29.43 -8.09 37.84
CA THR A 166 -30.62 -8.92 38.04
C THR A 166 -30.20 -10.37 38.31
N ILE A 167 -30.94 -11.07 39.17
CA ILE A 167 -30.76 -12.52 39.43
C ILE A 167 -31.82 -13.38 38.71
N THR A 168 -32.64 -12.74 37.90
CA THR A 168 -33.68 -13.36 37.07
C THR A 168 -33.33 -13.14 35.60
N ASN A 169 -33.99 -13.87 34.68
CA ASN A 169 -33.76 -13.77 33.23
C ASN A 169 -34.35 -12.46 32.65
N ILE A 170 -33.91 -11.32 33.17
CA ILE A 170 -34.33 -9.98 32.81
C ILE A 170 -33.05 -9.17 32.58
N ALA A 171 -33.01 -8.40 31.50
CA ALA A 171 -31.87 -7.55 31.19
C ALA A 171 -31.68 -6.43 32.22
N LEU A 172 -30.47 -5.90 32.30
CA LEU A 172 -30.12 -4.77 33.15
C LEU A 172 -30.00 -3.49 32.31
N PRO A 173 -31.02 -2.60 32.32
CA PRO A 173 -30.95 -1.31 31.63
C PRO A 173 -30.26 -0.23 32.49
N PHE A 174 -29.55 0.67 31.82
CA PHE A 174 -29.03 1.92 32.37
C PHE A 174 -29.83 3.06 31.74
N ILE A 175 -30.54 3.81 32.59
CA ILE A 175 -31.54 4.80 32.16
C ILE A 175 -31.08 6.20 32.60
N THR A 176 -31.14 7.17 31.70
CA THR A 176 -30.96 8.59 32.02
C THR A 176 -32.08 9.39 31.35
N ASN A 177 -32.62 10.40 32.05
CA ASN A 177 -33.77 11.18 31.56
C ASN A 177 -34.95 10.30 31.09
N ASN A 178 -35.24 9.23 31.84
CA ASN A 178 -36.28 8.24 31.50
C ASN A 178 -36.10 7.54 30.13
N VAL A 179 -34.88 7.55 29.57
CA VAL A 179 -34.52 6.87 28.32
C VAL A 179 -33.43 5.83 28.62
N GLU A 180 -33.64 4.61 28.16
CA GLU A 180 -32.62 3.57 28.22
C GLU A 180 -31.47 3.91 27.26
N ARG A 181 -30.26 4.07 27.81
CA ARG A 181 -29.06 4.43 27.03
C ARG A 181 -28.16 3.23 26.77
N MET A 182 -28.10 2.30 27.72
CA MET A 182 -27.24 1.13 27.69
C MET A 182 -27.97 -0.04 28.33
N ARG A 183 -27.70 -1.25 27.85
CA ARG A 183 -28.30 -2.48 28.38
C ARG A 183 -27.32 -3.63 28.36
N LEU A 184 -27.25 -4.37 29.46
CA LEU A 184 -26.78 -5.76 29.44
C LEU A 184 -27.99 -6.67 29.24
N SER A 185 -28.10 -7.27 28.07
CA SER A 185 -29.19 -8.21 27.74
C SER A 185 -29.10 -9.50 28.56
N THR A 186 -30.18 -10.28 28.56
CA THR A 186 -30.24 -11.59 29.23
C THR A 186 -29.24 -12.61 28.68
N THR A 187 -28.77 -12.43 27.46
CA THR A 187 -27.75 -13.26 26.80
C THR A 187 -26.33 -12.75 27.01
N GLY A 188 -26.15 -11.67 27.77
CA GLY A 188 -24.85 -11.08 28.08
C GLY A 188 -24.30 -10.13 27.01
N PHE A 189 -25.10 -9.75 26.01
CA PHE A 189 -24.71 -8.73 25.04
C PHE A 189 -24.94 -7.33 25.60
N LEU A 190 -23.96 -6.46 25.41
CA LEU A 190 -24.00 -5.06 25.76
C LEU A 190 -24.51 -4.23 24.56
N GLY A 191 -25.68 -3.63 24.69
CA GLY A 191 -26.21 -2.65 23.75
C GLY A 191 -26.02 -1.23 24.26
N ILE A 192 -25.63 -0.30 23.38
CA ILE A 192 -25.67 1.15 23.63
C ILE A 192 -26.51 1.77 22.52
N GLY A 193 -27.55 2.50 22.89
CA GLY A 193 -28.55 3.04 21.96
C GLY A 193 -29.56 2.02 21.43
N THR A 194 -29.47 0.73 21.81
CA THR A 194 -30.41 -0.32 21.37
C THR A 194 -30.84 -1.25 22.50
N THR A 195 -32.10 -1.66 22.47
CA THR A 195 -32.67 -2.67 23.38
C THR A 195 -32.50 -4.11 22.87
N ALA A 196 -32.10 -4.27 21.61
CA ALA A 196 -31.94 -5.55 20.91
C ALA A 196 -30.53 -5.66 20.31
N PRO A 197 -29.46 -5.74 21.15
CA PRO A 197 -28.10 -5.86 20.65
C PRO A 197 -27.92 -7.12 19.78
N ALA A 198 -27.34 -6.98 18.60
CA ALA A 198 -27.13 -8.07 17.64
C ALA A 198 -25.77 -8.78 17.82
N GLY A 199 -24.91 -8.28 18.71
CA GLY A 199 -23.60 -8.84 19.03
C GLY A 199 -23.15 -8.48 20.44
N ARG A 200 -22.03 -9.05 20.90
CA ARG A 200 -21.51 -8.88 22.27
C ARG A 200 -21.40 -7.41 22.70
N LEU A 201 -21.00 -6.54 21.77
CA LEU A 201 -21.13 -5.10 21.88
C LEU A 201 -21.85 -4.63 20.61
N HIS A 202 -22.99 -3.95 20.75
CA HIS A 202 -23.71 -3.33 19.65
C HIS A 202 -23.95 -1.86 19.98
N LEU A 203 -23.31 -0.98 19.23
CA LEU A 203 -23.57 0.46 19.25
C LEU A 203 -24.57 0.75 18.14
N LEU A 204 -25.69 1.38 18.49
CA LEU A 204 -26.72 1.79 17.54
C LEU A 204 -26.93 3.29 17.67
N SER A 205 -26.88 3.97 16.54
CA SER A 205 -27.11 5.40 16.39
C SER A 205 -28.28 5.59 15.42
N GLU A 206 -29.25 6.42 15.78
CA GLU A 206 -30.43 6.72 14.96
C GLU A 206 -30.67 8.23 14.84
N ALA A 207 -31.24 8.65 13.71
CA ALA A 207 -31.77 9.98 13.32
C ALA A 207 -31.14 11.25 13.94
N SER A 208 -31.23 11.44 15.25
CA SER A 208 -30.75 12.61 16.00
C SER A 208 -29.38 12.45 16.66
N ASP A 209 -28.80 11.26 16.63
CA ASP A 209 -27.50 10.99 17.26
C ASP A 209 -26.36 11.59 16.42
N THR A 210 -25.82 12.72 16.87
CA THR A 210 -24.64 13.38 16.27
C THR A 210 -23.40 13.02 17.09
N GLY A 211 -22.44 12.30 16.51
CA GLY A 211 -21.20 11.92 17.19
C GLY A 211 -20.46 10.77 16.51
N ASN A 212 -19.27 10.45 17.00
CA ASN A 212 -18.51 9.28 16.56
C ASN A 212 -18.86 8.08 17.44
N ASP A 213 -19.11 6.90 16.85
CA ASP A 213 -19.38 5.66 17.60
C ASP A 213 -18.15 5.19 18.38
N TYR A 214 -16.95 5.42 17.86
CA TYR A 214 -15.67 5.10 18.50
C TYR A 214 -14.73 6.30 18.46
N ILE A 215 -14.15 6.67 19.61
CA ILE A 215 -13.06 7.65 19.75
C ILE A 215 -11.99 6.99 20.62
N PHE A 216 -10.72 7.10 20.19
CA PHE A 216 -9.58 6.65 20.95
C PHE A 216 -8.64 7.84 21.12
N ASP A 217 -8.55 8.42 22.33
CA ASP A 217 -7.61 9.49 22.66
C ASP A 217 -6.55 8.97 23.65
N ASP A 218 -5.27 9.21 23.36
CA ASP A 218 -4.16 8.91 24.26
C ASP A 218 -3.28 10.17 24.40
N TYR A 219 -3.16 10.67 25.62
CA TYR A 219 -2.34 11.83 25.97
C TYR A 219 -1.04 11.43 26.69
N GLY A 220 -0.75 10.13 26.77
CA GLY A 220 0.43 9.60 27.44
C GLY A 220 1.71 9.79 26.63
N VAL A 221 2.85 9.65 27.31
CA VAL A 221 4.19 9.62 26.69
C VAL A 221 4.57 8.24 26.13
N GLY A 222 3.62 7.30 26.09
CA GLY A 222 3.79 5.96 25.53
C GLY A 222 3.84 5.99 24.00
N THR A 223 4.32 4.91 23.39
CA THR A 223 4.61 4.89 21.94
C THR A 223 3.44 4.44 21.06
N THR A 224 2.36 3.84 21.59
CA THR A 224 1.28 3.30 20.73
C THR A 224 -0.09 3.23 21.40
N GLN A 225 -1.11 3.71 20.70
CA GLN A 225 -2.53 3.36 20.89
C GLN A 225 -2.94 2.36 19.80
N GLY A 226 -3.80 1.38 20.08
CA GLY A 226 -4.16 0.38 19.05
C GLY A 226 -5.43 -0.43 19.31
N LEU A 227 -6.01 -0.93 18.22
CA LEU A 227 -7.12 -1.89 18.23
C LEU A 227 -6.56 -3.31 18.00
N TYR A 228 -6.64 -4.15 19.02
CA TYR A 228 -6.13 -5.52 18.95
C TYR A 228 -7.23 -6.53 18.62
N MET A 229 -7.10 -7.20 17.48
CA MET A 229 -7.87 -8.40 17.13
C MET A 229 -6.97 -9.62 17.28
N ARG A 230 -7.24 -10.46 18.29
CA ARG A 230 -6.46 -11.66 18.59
C ARG A 230 -7.36 -12.87 18.59
N LYS A 231 -6.85 -13.97 18.04
CA LYS A 231 -7.59 -15.24 17.95
C LYS A 231 -6.68 -16.38 18.36
N SER A 232 -7.23 -17.29 19.15
CA SER A 232 -6.72 -18.63 19.34
C SER A 232 -7.80 -19.62 18.96
N ARG A 233 -7.42 -20.89 18.81
CA ARG A 233 -8.38 -22.01 18.87
C ARG A 233 -8.51 -22.46 20.33
N GLY A 234 -9.37 -23.45 20.60
CA GLY A 234 -9.58 -24.00 21.93
C GLY A 234 -10.49 -23.14 22.80
N THR A 235 -10.27 -23.16 24.12
CA THR A 235 -11.03 -22.35 25.09
C THR A 235 -10.12 -21.36 25.79
N ALA A 236 -10.69 -20.38 26.50
CA ALA A 236 -9.90 -19.45 27.30
C ALA A 236 -9.04 -20.14 28.38
N ALA A 237 -9.50 -21.28 28.92
CA ALA A 237 -8.76 -22.06 29.91
C ALA A 237 -7.71 -23.01 29.30
N ALA A 238 -7.84 -23.34 28.01
CA ALA A 238 -6.94 -24.20 27.27
C ALA A 238 -6.84 -23.74 25.80
N PRO A 239 -6.11 -22.64 25.52
CA PRO A 239 -5.96 -22.14 24.16
C PRO A 239 -5.07 -23.07 23.35
N THR A 240 -5.39 -23.20 22.07
CA THR A 240 -4.57 -23.96 21.12
C THR A 240 -4.15 -23.04 19.97
N ASN A 241 -3.03 -23.40 19.32
CA ASN A 241 -2.51 -22.66 18.17
C ASN A 241 -3.55 -22.57 17.04
N LEU A 242 -3.50 -21.46 16.30
CA LEU A 242 -4.21 -21.34 15.04
C LEU A 242 -3.64 -22.34 14.02
N ALA A 243 -4.49 -22.77 13.10
CA ALA A 243 -4.06 -23.51 11.92
C ALA A 243 -3.75 -22.53 10.78
N ALA A 244 -2.87 -22.91 9.86
CA ALA A 244 -2.60 -22.12 8.67
C ALA A 244 -3.90 -21.81 7.90
N ASN A 245 -4.02 -20.58 7.41
CA ASN A 245 -5.19 -19.95 6.82
C ASN A 245 -6.38 -19.67 7.76
N ASP A 246 -6.20 -19.74 9.08
CA ASP A 246 -7.20 -19.18 10.00
C ASP A 246 -7.31 -17.66 9.85
N ALA A 247 -8.52 -17.16 9.62
CA ALA A 247 -8.80 -15.72 9.74
C ALA A 247 -8.67 -15.30 11.20
N ILE A 248 -7.80 -14.31 11.46
CA ILE A 248 -7.51 -13.78 12.80
C ILE A 248 -8.56 -12.74 13.20
N GLY A 249 -8.86 -11.83 12.27
CA GLY A 249 -9.82 -10.73 12.46
C GLY A 249 -9.98 -9.93 11.17
N PHE A 250 -11.02 -9.09 11.13
CA PHE A 250 -11.35 -8.28 9.97
C PHE A 250 -11.92 -6.92 10.36
N LEU A 251 -11.68 -5.93 9.50
CA LEU A 251 -12.49 -4.73 9.38
C LEU A 251 -13.33 -4.86 8.11
N ARG A 252 -14.65 -4.75 8.23
CA ARG A 252 -15.59 -5.18 7.18
C ARG A 252 -16.66 -4.14 6.90
N PHE A 253 -16.93 -3.97 5.62
CA PHE A 253 -17.87 -3.01 5.06
C PHE A 253 -18.93 -3.79 4.28
N VAL A 254 -20.15 -3.79 4.81
CA VAL A 254 -21.28 -4.56 4.28
C VAL A 254 -22.47 -3.62 4.09
N PRO A 255 -23.06 -3.54 2.89
CA PRO A 255 -24.23 -2.71 2.66
C PRO A 255 -25.50 -3.39 3.19
N ARG A 256 -26.56 -2.60 3.38
CA ARG A 256 -27.93 -3.12 3.38
C ARG A 256 -28.32 -3.42 1.92
N PHE A 257 -28.73 -4.64 1.62
CA PHE A 257 -29.20 -5.04 0.31
C PHE A 257 -30.40 -5.97 0.44
N ASN A 258 -31.35 -5.91 -0.49
CA ASN A 258 -32.58 -6.71 -0.45
C ASN A 258 -33.32 -6.67 0.90
N GLY A 259 -33.33 -5.52 1.57
CA GLY A 259 -34.02 -5.34 2.85
C GLY A 259 -33.30 -5.93 4.07
N SER A 260 -32.07 -6.42 3.95
CA SER A 260 -31.28 -6.96 5.07
C SER A 260 -29.88 -6.33 5.14
N LEU A 261 -29.33 -6.21 6.35
CA LEU A 261 -27.92 -5.86 6.53
C LEU A 261 -27.07 -7.07 6.14
N GLY A 262 -26.06 -6.87 5.29
CA GLY A 262 -25.10 -7.92 4.96
C GLY A 262 -24.31 -8.37 6.18
N THR A 263 -23.92 -9.64 6.24
CA THR A 263 -23.24 -10.21 7.42
C THR A 263 -21.89 -10.87 7.12
N THR A 264 -21.65 -11.36 5.90
CA THR A 264 -20.46 -12.19 5.61
C THR A 264 -19.87 -12.06 4.21
N ALA A 265 -20.49 -11.32 3.28
CA ALA A 265 -19.93 -11.04 1.96
C ALA A 265 -19.92 -9.53 1.71
N GLY A 266 -18.74 -8.95 1.56
CA GLY A 266 -18.54 -7.50 1.44
C GLY A 266 -17.09 -7.14 1.18
N SER A 267 -16.76 -5.85 1.27
CA SER A 267 -15.37 -5.41 1.22
C SER A 267 -14.76 -5.52 2.61
N ALA A 268 -13.50 -5.96 2.70
CA ALA A 268 -12.84 -6.17 3.99
C ALA A 268 -11.33 -6.03 3.90
N ILE A 269 -10.72 -5.72 5.03
CA ILE A 269 -9.29 -5.88 5.29
C ILE A 269 -9.17 -6.95 6.38
N GLU A 270 -8.48 -8.04 6.07
CA GLU A 270 -8.45 -9.23 6.91
C GLU A 270 -7.03 -9.74 7.13
N GLY A 271 -6.73 -10.11 8.38
CA GLY A 271 -5.49 -10.78 8.75
C GLY A 271 -5.68 -12.30 8.77
N PHE A 272 -4.76 -13.03 8.13
CA PHE A 272 -4.79 -14.49 8.09
C PHE A 272 -3.51 -15.09 8.65
N TYR A 273 -3.63 -16.08 9.52
CA TYR A 273 -2.47 -16.80 10.05
C TYR A 273 -1.86 -17.69 8.97
N ARG A 274 -0.54 -17.60 8.78
CA ARG A 274 0.23 -18.41 7.81
C ARG A 274 1.24 -19.34 8.46
N GLY A 275 1.40 -19.22 9.77
CA GLY A 275 2.33 -20.04 10.52
C GLY A 275 1.90 -21.49 10.72
N ASN A 276 2.76 -22.23 11.41
CA ASN A 276 2.61 -23.64 11.75
C ASN A 276 2.37 -23.86 13.26
N GLY A 277 2.11 -22.78 14.01
CA GLY A 277 1.96 -22.76 15.46
C GLY A 277 3.21 -22.38 16.24
N THR A 278 4.38 -22.18 15.60
CA THR A 278 5.61 -21.74 16.29
C THR A 278 6.09 -20.35 15.92
N ASN A 279 5.50 -19.73 14.90
CA ASN A 279 5.79 -18.37 14.44
C ASN A 279 4.49 -17.57 14.28
N ASP A 280 4.61 -16.25 14.14
CA ASP A 280 3.52 -15.28 14.02
C ASP A 280 3.33 -14.80 12.57
N LEU A 281 3.68 -15.65 11.60
CA LEU A 281 3.54 -15.35 10.19
C LEU A 281 2.08 -15.08 9.82
N THR A 282 1.83 -13.95 9.16
CA THR A 282 0.50 -13.53 8.75
C THR A 282 0.48 -12.90 7.36
N ASP A 283 -0.63 -13.09 6.65
CA ASP A 283 -0.97 -12.31 5.47
C ASP A 283 -1.89 -11.14 5.87
N LEU A 284 -1.82 -10.05 5.10
CA LEU A 284 -2.87 -9.04 5.02
C LEU A 284 -3.59 -9.14 3.67
N ARG A 285 -4.90 -9.30 3.69
CA ARG A 285 -5.71 -9.49 2.48
C ARG A 285 -6.80 -8.44 2.38
N ALA A 286 -6.96 -7.89 1.18
CA ALA A 286 -8.04 -6.96 0.86
C ALA A 286 -9.06 -7.63 -0.07
N PHE A 287 -10.32 -7.60 0.35
CA PHE A 287 -11.45 -8.16 -0.36
C PHE A 287 -12.35 -7.04 -0.87
N THR A 288 -12.90 -7.23 -2.07
CA THR A 288 -14.01 -6.42 -2.58
C THR A 288 -15.10 -7.35 -3.08
N SER A 289 -16.34 -7.12 -2.65
CA SER A 289 -17.48 -7.99 -2.97
C SER A 289 -17.20 -9.48 -2.64
N GLY A 290 -16.51 -9.75 -1.53
CA GLY A 290 -16.16 -11.10 -1.10
C GLY A 290 -15.03 -11.79 -1.89
N VAL A 291 -14.45 -11.14 -2.90
CA VAL A 291 -13.33 -11.67 -3.69
C VAL A 291 -12.03 -11.02 -3.23
N GLU A 292 -11.01 -11.83 -2.97
CA GLU A 292 -9.67 -11.34 -2.68
C GLU A 292 -9.12 -10.63 -3.92
N ARG A 293 -8.77 -9.35 -3.80
CA ARG A 293 -8.22 -8.55 -4.92
C ARG A 293 -6.76 -8.20 -4.72
N MET A 294 -6.32 -8.13 -3.47
CA MET A 294 -4.94 -7.80 -3.13
C MET A 294 -4.50 -8.57 -1.88
N ARG A 295 -3.24 -9.01 -1.88
CA ARG A 295 -2.59 -9.65 -0.74
C ARG A 295 -1.20 -9.07 -0.52
N ILE A 296 -0.83 -8.89 0.73
CA ILE A 296 0.56 -8.81 1.18
C ILE A 296 0.84 -10.11 1.93
N SER A 297 1.77 -10.93 1.42
CA SER A 297 2.11 -12.21 2.03
C SER A 297 2.96 -12.03 3.29
N GLU A 298 3.11 -13.10 4.07
CA GLU A 298 4.02 -13.17 5.21
C GLU A 298 5.50 -12.95 4.85
N THR A 299 5.85 -13.13 3.57
CA THR A 299 7.19 -12.89 3.00
C THR A 299 7.35 -11.50 2.38
N GLY A 300 6.33 -10.65 2.48
CA GLY A 300 6.29 -9.28 1.95
C GLY A 300 6.04 -9.20 0.44
N ASN A 301 5.54 -10.25 -0.19
CA ASN A 301 5.17 -10.24 -1.60
C ASN A 301 3.78 -9.62 -1.77
N VAL A 302 3.61 -8.73 -2.73
CA VAL A 302 2.34 -8.07 -3.02
C VAL A 302 1.72 -8.66 -4.27
N GLY A 303 0.52 -9.21 -4.15
CA GLY A 303 -0.26 -9.72 -5.27
C GLY A 303 -1.47 -8.84 -5.52
N ILE A 304 -1.71 -8.46 -6.78
CA ILE A 304 -2.93 -7.77 -7.23
C ILE A 304 -3.55 -8.61 -8.32
N GLY A 305 -4.80 -9.04 -8.12
CA GLY A 305 -5.51 -9.92 -9.05
C GLY A 305 -5.11 -11.40 -8.98
N SER A 306 -4.02 -11.74 -8.29
CA SER A 306 -3.59 -13.12 -8.02
C SER A 306 -3.10 -13.28 -6.57
N SER A 307 -3.29 -14.48 -6.03
CA SER A 307 -2.75 -14.91 -4.74
C SER A 307 -1.65 -15.98 -4.87
N ALA A 308 -1.28 -16.34 -6.10
CA ALA A 308 -0.31 -17.38 -6.42
C ALA A 308 0.96 -16.73 -6.97
N PHE A 309 2.04 -16.80 -6.19
CA PHE A 309 3.38 -16.37 -6.60
C PHE A 309 4.16 -17.56 -7.14
N ASN A 310 5.19 -17.30 -7.94
CA ASN A 310 6.11 -18.36 -8.35
C ASN A 310 6.77 -19.00 -7.11
N ALA A 311 6.79 -20.34 -7.06
CA ALA A 311 7.27 -21.08 -5.89
C ALA A 311 8.80 -21.05 -5.73
N THR A 312 9.54 -20.89 -6.82
CA THR A 312 11.01 -20.88 -6.83
C THR A 312 11.56 -19.46 -6.84
N ASN A 313 10.97 -18.58 -7.65
CA ASN A 313 11.39 -17.20 -7.85
C ASN A 313 10.23 -16.23 -7.57
N PRO A 314 9.77 -16.12 -6.31
CA PRO A 314 8.56 -15.38 -6.00
C PRO A 314 8.68 -13.89 -6.32
N GLU A 315 7.68 -13.36 -7.00
CA GLU A 315 7.60 -11.95 -7.36
C GLU A 315 7.36 -11.10 -6.11
N LYS A 316 8.10 -9.99 -5.97
CA LYS A 316 7.81 -9.01 -4.90
C LYS A 316 6.56 -8.20 -5.18
N LEU A 317 6.27 -7.93 -6.45
CA LEU A 317 5.01 -7.35 -6.91
C LEU A 317 4.52 -8.17 -8.10
N LEU A 318 3.40 -8.86 -7.93
CA LEU A 318 2.68 -9.57 -8.99
C LEU A 318 1.40 -8.80 -9.30
N VAL A 319 1.23 -8.40 -10.57
CA VAL A 319 -0.02 -7.83 -11.07
C VAL A 319 -0.55 -8.74 -12.16
N ASP A 320 -1.60 -9.48 -11.85
CA ASP A 320 -2.28 -10.35 -12.80
C ASP A 320 -3.62 -9.71 -13.20
N ALA A 321 -3.69 -9.24 -14.45
CA ALA A 321 -4.91 -8.63 -14.98
C ALA A 321 -5.97 -9.67 -15.41
N GLY A 322 -5.60 -10.95 -15.52
CA GLY A 322 -6.43 -11.97 -16.13
C GLY A 322 -6.88 -11.61 -17.55
N VAL A 323 -8.06 -12.10 -17.93
CA VAL A 323 -8.72 -11.68 -19.18
C VAL A 323 -9.33 -10.30 -18.97
N THR A 324 -8.83 -9.30 -19.70
CA THR A 324 -9.25 -7.90 -19.58
C THR A 324 -9.40 -7.24 -20.96
N THR A 325 -10.22 -6.20 -21.04
CA THR A 325 -10.32 -5.31 -22.22
C THR A 325 -9.31 -4.17 -22.18
N SER A 326 -8.58 -4.00 -21.07
CA SER A 326 -7.48 -3.03 -20.98
C SER A 326 -6.26 -3.58 -21.70
N TYR A 327 -5.59 -2.73 -22.48
CA TYR A 327 -4.28 -3.06 -23.06
C TYR A 327 -3.11 -2.79 -22.10
N ASN A 328 -3.36 -2.13 -20.96
CA ASN A 328 -2.33 -1.79 -19.97
C ASN A 328 -2.55 -2.57 -18.68
N VAL A 329 -1.51 -3.25 -18.21
CA VAL A 329 -1.46 -3.85 -16.86
C VAL A 329 -1.11 -2.79 -15.82
N ILE A 330 -0.15 -1.90 -16.14
CA ILE A 330 0.29 -0.78 -15.29
C ILE A 330 0.34 0.50 -16.13
N SER A 331 -0.16 1.62 -15.59
CA SER A 331 -0.09 2.94 -16.23
C SER A 331 0.40 3.99 -15.22
N GLY A 332 1.62 4.52 -15.43
CA GLY A 332 2.17 5.63 -14.66
C GLY A 332 1.89 6.98 -15.32
N LYS A 333 1.40 7.96 -14.55
CA LYS A 333 1.07 9.32 -15.05
C LYS A 333 1.57 10.37 -14.05
N GLY A 334 2.04 11.51 -14.55
CA GLY A 334 2.46 12.65 -13.73
C GLY A 334 2.43 13.95 -14.53
N ASN A 335 2.25 15.08 -13.84
CA ASN A 335 2.24 16.42 -14.43
C ASN A 335 3.39 17.23 -13.82
N THR A 336 4.60 17.06 -14.36
CA THR A 336 5.83 17.66 -13.82
C THR A 336 6.68 18.24 -14.95
N ASN A 337 7.31 19.39 -14.70
CA ASN A 337 8.34 19.96 -15.58
C ASN A 337 9.73 19.45 -15.19
N ASN A 338 9.84 18.13 -15.02
CA ASN A 338 11.06 17.41 -14.65
C ASN A 338 10.85 15.91 -14.94
N TYR A 339 11.82 15.06 -14.61
CA TYR A 339 11.76 13.62 -14.84
C TYR A 339 10.58 12.94 -14.12
N LEU A 340 9.87 12.08 -14.86
CA LEU A 340 8.93 11.08 -14.35
C LEU A 340 9.43 9.72 -14.82
N GLN A 341 9.93 8.89 -13.91
CA GLN A 341 10.71 7.70 -14.27
C GLN A 341 10.24 6.47 -13.52
N LEU A 342 10.29 5.32 -14.20
CA LEU A 342 10.43 4.02 -13.58
C LEU A 342 11.93 3.70 -13.52
N ASN A 343 12.50 3.70 -12.32
CA ASN A 343 13.92 3.42 -12.13
C ASN A 343 14.11 1.98 -11.60
N ILE A 344 14.77 1.14 -12.39
CA ILE A 344 15.12 -0.24 -12.00
C ILE A 344 16.63 -0.31 -11.86
N GLN A 345 17.10 -0.70 -10.67
CA GLN A 345 18.51 -0.83 -10.38
C GLN A 345 18.76 -2.12 -9.60
N ASN A 346 19.56 -2.99 -10.18
CA ASN A 346 20.21 -4.06 -9.47
C ASN A 346 21.41 -3.50 -8.71
N ARG A 347 21.35 -3.57 -7.38
CA ARG A 347 22.39 -3.03 -6.49
C ARG A 347 23.57 -4.00 -6.30
N SER A 348 23.48 -5.22 -6.84
CA SER A 348 24.58 -6.16 -6.82
C SER A 348 25.67 -5.73 -7.81
N ALA A 349 26.92 -5.83 -7.36
CA ALA A 349 28.12 -5.62 -8.17
C ALA A 349 28.78 -6.96 -8.56
N GLU A 350 28.06 -8.08 -8.45
CA GLU A 350 28.58 -9.41 -8.78
C GLU A 350 28.68 -9.65 -10.30
N GLY A 351 29.46 -10.65 -10.68
CA GLY A 351 29.90 -10.94 -12.06
C GLY A 351 28.83 -11.20 -13.11
N SER A 352 27.57 -11.40 -12.70
CA SER A 352 26.42 -11.60 -13.60
C SER A 352 25.24 -10.67 -13.28
N ALA A 353 25.46 -9.63 -12.49
CA ALA A 353 24.39 -8.69 -12.14
C ALA A 353 24.09 -7.73 -13.30
N SER A 354 22.81 -7.63 -13.67
CA SER A 354 22.27 -6.67 -14.64
C SER A 354 20.92 -6.11 -14.16
N SER A 355 20.48 -5.02 -14.80
CA SER A 355 19.15 -4.44 -14.60
C SER A 355 18.43 -4.37 -15.93
N ASP A 356 17.29 -5.05 -16.03
CA ASP A 356 16.68 -5.36 -17.32
C ASP A 356 15.17 -5.09 -17.31
N VAL A 357 14.64 -4.73 -18.48
CA VAL A 357 13.21 -4.74 -18.78
C VAL A 357 12.99 -5.73 -19.92
N VAL A 358 12.30 -6.82 -19.61
CA VAL A 358 12.09 -7.94 -20.53
C VAL A 358 10.61 -8.04 -20.91
N ALA A 359 10.34 -8.21 -22.21
CA ALA A 359 9.03 -8.54 -22.72
C ALA A 359 9.06 -9.88 -23.46
N SER A 360 8.15 -10.76 -23.06
CA SER A 360 8.13 -12.17 -23.46
C SER A 360 6.86 -12.49 -24.26
N SER A 361 6.98 -13.35 -25.29
CA SER A 361 5.79 -13.89 -25.96
C SER A 361 5.03 -14.86 -25.04
N ASN A 362 3.81 -15.24 -25.45
CA ASN A 362 2.98 -16.20 -24.72
C ASN A 362 3.57 -17.63 -24.64
N ASN A 363 4.66 -17.90 -25.36
CA ASN A 363 5.37 -19.18 -25.40
C ASN A 363 6.88 -19.01 -25.15
N ALA A 364 7.26 -17.93 -24.46
CA ALA A 364 8.63 -17.65 -24.11
C ALA A 364 9.15 -18.50 -22.94
N THR A 365 10.47 -18.55 -22.83
CA THR A 365 11.22 -18.99 -21.64
C THR A 365 12.18 -17.86 -21.23
N GLU A 366 12.88 -18.03 -20.12
CA GLU A 366 13.98 -17.11 -19.71
C GLU A 366 15.11 -17.00 -20.75
N THR A 367 15.11 -17.83 -21.80
CA THR A 367 16.16 -17.90 -22.82
C THR A 367 15.64 -17.84 -24.26
N THR A 368 14.32 -17.80 -24.49
CA THR A 368 13.73 -17.84 -25.85
C THR A 368 12.51 -16.96 -26.01
N ASN A 369 12.31 -16.39 -27.21
CA ASN A 369 11.14 -15.59 -27.60
C ASN A 369 10.88 -14.35 -26.73
N PHE A 370 11.94 -13.61 -26.37
CA PHE A 370 11.83 -12.34 -25.66
C PHE A 370 12.60 -11.21 -26.36
N ILE A 371 12.31 -9.98 -25.96
CA ILE A 371 13.15 -8.80 -26.18
C ILE A 371 13.59 -8.26 -24.83
N ASP A 372 14.82 -7.80 -24.76
CA ASP A 372 15.47 -7.32 -23.56
C ASP A 372 16.11 -5.95 -23.81
N PHE A 373 15.93 -5.06 -22.83
CA PHE A 373 16.55 -3.76 -22.73
C PHE A 373 17.21 -3.64 -21.35
N GLY A 374 18.54 -3.60 -21.34
CA GLY A 374 19.29 -3.88 -20.13
C GLY A 374 20.62 -3.17 -20.02
N ILE A 375 21.20 -3.24 -18.83
CA ILE A 375 22.54 -2.75 -18.54
C ILE A 375 23.24 -3.65 -17.50
N ASN A 376 24.48 -4.02 -17.79
CA ASN A 376 25.33 -4.76 -16.86
C ASN A 376 25.76 -3.89 -15.67
N SER A 377 25.82 -4.47 -14.48
CA SER A 377 26.36 -3.83 -13.28
C SER A 377 27.87 -3.57 -13.38
N SER A 378 28.39 -2.79 -12.43
CA SER A 378 29.78 -2.33 -12.40
C SER A 378 30.83 -3.43 -12.24
N GLY A 379 30.46 -4.61 -11.73
CA GLY A 379 31.37 -5.75 -11.58
C GLY A 379 31.06 -6.92 -12.51
N TYR A 380 30.24 -6.72 -13.54
CA TYR A 380 29.89 -7.76 -14.50
C TYR A 380 31.14 -8.26 -15.26
N ASP A 381 31.41 -9.55 -15.19
CA ASP A 381 32.58 -10.22 -15.79
C ASP A 381 32.22 -11.49 -16.58
N ASN A 382 30.93 -11.80 -16.71
CA ASN A 382 30.48 -12.96 -17.47
C ASN A 382 30.75 -12.78 -18.98
N THR A 383 31.57 -13.67 -19.53
CA THR A 383 32.00 -13.67 -20.95
C THR A 383 31.23 -14.64 -21.84
N SER A 384 30.20 -15.31 -21.32
CA SER A 384 29.40 -16.30 -22.08
C SER A 384 28.65 -15.69 -23.27
N LEU A 385 28.38 -14.37 -23.24
CA LEU A 385 27.79 -13.60 -24.33
C LEU A 385 28.75 -12.47 -24.75
N PRO A 386 29.76 -12.74 -25.60
CA PRO A 386 30.88 -11.81 -25.81
C PRO A 386 30.48 -10.41 -26.27
N ILE A 387 29.43 -10.29 -27.09
CA ILE A 387 28.95 -8.99 -27.59
C ILE A 387 28.24 -8.16 -26.51
N LEU A 388 27.75 -8.80 -25.45
CA LEU A 388 27.08 -8.17 -24.31
C LEU A 388 28.00 -8.10 -23.08
N ALA A 389 29.24 -8.57 -23.17
CA ALA A 389 30.15 -8.62 -22.03
C ALA A 389 30.66 -7.23 -21.64
N GLY A 390 31.14 -7.12 -20.39
CA GLY A 390 31.76 -5.92 -19.84
C GLY A 390 30.86 -5.15 -18.87
N ALA A 391 31.49 -4.52 -17.88
CA ALA A 391 30.83 -3.71 -16.88
C ALA A 391 30.19 -2.46 -17.50
N ASN A 392 28.97 -2.12 -17.06
CA ASN A 392 28.20 -0.97 -17.53
C ASN A 392 27.85 -0.99 -19.03
N THR A 393 27.97 -2.15 -19.70
CA THR A 393 27.52 -2.33 -21.08
C THR A 393 26.00 -2.28 -21.12
N ALA A 394 25.44 -1.27 -21.78
CA ALA A 394 24.01 -1.17 -22.08
C ALA A 394 23.69 -1.84 -23.41
N TYR A 395 22.52 -2.47 -23.50
CA TYR A 395 22.14 -3.25 -24.68
C TYR A 395 20.64 -3.28 -24.92
N MET A 396 20.30 -3.62 -26.16
CA MET A 396 18.96 -4.02 -26.58
C MET A 396 19.11 -5.18 -27.57
N TYR A 397 18.49 -6.32 -27.29
CA TYR A 397 18.53 -7.49 -28.17
C TYR A 397 17.24 -8.31 -28.06
N ALA A 398 17.03 -9.23 -29.00
CA ALA A 398 15.87 -10.13 -28.99
C ALA A 398 16.28 -11.56 -29.38
N THR A 399 15.57 -12.55 -28.83
CA THR A 399 15.79 -13.99 -29.06
C THR A 399 14.59 -14.66 -29.76
N GLY A 400 13.92 -13.92 -30.65
CA GLY A 400 12.74 -14.37 -31.40
C GLY A 400 12.98 -14.48 -32.91
N ARG A 401 12.07 -13.91 -33.71
CA ARG A 401 12.19 -13.82 -35.18
C ARG A 401 12.96 -12.56 -35.59
N ASN A 402 12.40 -11.75 -36.48
CA ASN A 402 13.04 -10.51 -36.94
C ASN A 402 13.04 -9.46 -35.83
N PHE A 403 14.18 -8.79 -35.64
CA PHE A 403 14.29 -7.61 -34.82
C PHE A 403 13.98 -6.36 -35.66
N ILE A 404 12.80 -5.78 -35.45
CA ILE A 404 12.33 -4.65 -36.24
C ILE A 404 12.57 -3.36 -35.46
N LEU A 405 13.47 -2.51 -35.97
CA LEU A 405 13.70 -1.14 -35.53
C LEU A 405 13.27 -0.19 -36.63
N GLY A 406 12.44 0.81 -36.32
CA GLY A 406 11.95 1.74 -37.33
C GLY A 406 11.27 2.97 -36.77
N ASN A 407 11.14 3.99 -37.62
CA ASN A 407 10.39 5.20 -37.35
C ASN A 407 9.14 5.23 -38.25
N GLY A 408 7.96 5.03 -37.66
CA GLY A 408 6.69 5.03 -38.40
C GLY A 408 6.14 6.42 -38.73
N THR A 409 6.80 7.49 -38.25
CA THR A 409 6.38 8.87 -38.55
C THR A 409 6.89 9.26 -39.94
N ALA A 410 5.98 9.68 -40.82
CA ALA A 410 6.33 10.13 -42.16
C ALA A 410 7.40 11.23 -42.13
N ALA A 411 8.34 11.17 -43.09
CA ALA A 411 9.43 12.12 -43.26
C ALA A 411 10.40 12.23 -42.05
N ARG A 412 10.56 11.16 -41.26
CA ARG A 412 11.55 11.07 -40.18
C ARG A 412 12.56 9.97 -40.41
N ASP A 413 13.80 10.25 -40.00
CA ASP A 413 14.96 9.44 -40.32
C ASP A 413 15.31 8.50 -39.15
N MET A 414 16.17 7.50 -39.40
CA MET A 414 16.87 6.74 -38.37
C MET A 414 18.30 7.25 -38.24
N ILE A 415 18.75 7.58 -37.03
CA ILE A 415 20.04 8.21 -36.77
C ILE A 415 20.82 7.37 -35.75
N PHE A 416 22.09 7.14 -36.02
CA PHE A 416 23.02 6.41 -35.17
C PHE A 416 24.24 7.29 -34.86
N PHE A 417 24.57 7.43 -33.58
CA PHE A 417 25.58 8.36 -33.10
C PHE A 417 26.49 7.71 -32.04
N THR A 418 27.70 8.23 -31.89
CA THR A 418 28.67 7.84 -30.85
C THR A 418 29.46 9.07 -30.39
N ASN A 419 30.01 9.02 -29.17
CA ASN A 419 30.84 10.07 -28.53
C ASN A 419 30.10 11.31 -27.97
N GLY A 420 28.77 11.29 -27.88
CA GLY A 420 28.02 12.39 -27.27
C GLY A 420 26.61 12.51 -27.83
N PHE A 421 26.01 13.69 -27.67
CA PHE A 421 24.64 14.00 -28.11
C PHE A 421 24.58 15.24 -29.03
N ASN A 422 25.72 15.66 -29.57
CA ASN A 422 25.77 16.77 -30.54
C ASN A 422 25.55 16.23 -31.97
N ASP A 423 25.15 17.08 -32.91
CA ASP A 423 24.99 16.66 -34.32
C ASP A 423 26.29 16.11 -34.93
N THR A 424 27.46 16.56 -34.45
CA THR A 424 28.78 16.05 -34.85
C THR A 424 29.05 14.59 -34.41
N ASP A 425 28.23 14.09 -33.48
CA ASP A 425 28.34 12.73 -32.95
C ASP A 425 27.56 11.72 -33.83
N GLU A 426 26.72 12.18 -34.77
CA GLU A 426 26.11 11.33 -35.80
C GLU A 426 27.18 10.64 -36.66
N LYS A 427 27.07 9.33 -36.81
CA LYS A 427 27.99 8.50 -37.62
C LYS A 427 27.31 7.85 -38.80
N MET A 428 26.02 7.54 -38.68
CA MET A 428 25.23 6.94 -39.75
C MET A 428 23.78 7.38 -39.67
N ARG A 429 23.14 7.49 -40.84
CA ARG A 429 21.69 7.69 -40.94
C ARG A 429 21.06 6.90 -42.06
N ILE A 430 19.76 6.69 -41.93
CA ILE A 430 18.86 6.26 -42.99
C ILE A 430 17.76 7.31 -43.10
N MET A 431 17.74 8.03 -44.21
CA MET A 431 16.69 9.00 -44.50
C MET A 431 15.36 8.31 -44.74
N SER A 432 14.26 8.99 -44.42
CA SER A 432 12.90 8.61 -44.80
C SER A 432 12.71 8.42 -46.32
N THR A 433 13.57 8.99 -47.15
CA THR A 433 13.65 8.77 -48.62
C THR A 433 14.37 7.47 -49.01
N GLY A 434 14.92 6.75 -48.04
CA GLY A 434 15.71 5.53 -48.20
C GLY A 434 17.17 5.76 -48.58
N ASN A 435 17.69 6.98 -48.45
CA ASN A 435 19.11 7.28 -48.66
C ASN A 435 19.92 7.05 -47.38
N VAL A 436 21.10 6.44 -47.51
CA VAL A 436 22.00 6.12 -46.39
C VAL A 436 23.21 7.04 -46.41
N GLY A 437 23.50 7.65 -45.27
CA GLY A 437 24.69 8.48 -45.06
C GLY A 437 25.62 7.82 -44.05
N ILE A 438 26.92 7.74 -44.35
CA ILE A 438 27.97 7.35 -43.41
C ILE A 438 28.91 8.55 -43.26
N GLY A 439 28.97 9.13 -42.07
CA GLY A 439 29.71 10.38 -41.80
C GLY A 439 29.13 11.63 -42.49
N VAL A 440 27.90 11.58 -43.01
CA VAL A 440 27.21 12.69 -43.70
C VAL A 440 25.73 12.73 -43.32
N THR A 441 25.22 13.92 -43.02
CA THR A 441 23.85 14.14 -42.50
C THR A 441 22.79 14.39 -43.59
N ASN A 442 23.19 14.69 -44.82
CA ASN A 442 22.26 14.95 -45.94
C ASN A 442 22.71 14.23 -47.24
N PRO A 443 22.63 12.90 -47.30
CA PRO A 443 23.01 12.13 -48.50
C PRO A 443 22.05 12.40 -49.67
N ALA A 444 22.58 12.94 -50.77
CA ALA A 444 21.83 13.16 -52.01
C ALA A 444 21.51 11.84 -52.75
N ASP A 445 22.38 10.84 -52.59
CA ASP A 445 22.29 9.53 -53.25
C ASP A 445 21.91 8.41 -52.29
N LYS A 446 21.62 7.22 -52.84
CA LYS A 446 21.22 6.06 -52.04
C LYS A 446 22.26 5.65 -51.00
N LEU A 447 23.55 5.82 -51.30
CA LEU A 447 24.64 5.66 -50.35
C LEU A 447 25.64 6.79 -50.57
N THR A 448 25.89 7.59 -49.55
CA THR A 448 26.95 8.60 -49.53
C THR A 448 27.85 8.37 -48.33
N VAL A 449 29.17 8.32 -48.56
CA VAL A 449 30.18 8.12 -47.52
C VAL A 449 31.11 9.33 -47.50
N ALA A 450 31.24 9.98 -46.35
CA ALA A 450 32.23 11.03 -46.14
C ALA A 450 33.59 10.40 -45.81
N GLY A 451 34.38 10.08 -46.84
CA GLY A 451 35.72 9.52 -46.68
C GLY A 451 36.06 8.47 -47.73
N VAL A 452 37.12 7.70 -47.46
CA VAL A 452 37.60 6.64 -48.35
C VAL A 452 36.72 5.39 -48.20
N ILE A 453 36.29 4.83 -49.33
CA ILE A 453 35.70 3.50 -49.39
C ILE A 453 36.82 2.51 -49.75
N ALA A 454 37.29 1.75 -48.76
CA ALA A 454 38.37 0.79 -48.91
C ALA A 454 37.89 -0.66 -48.68
N PRO A 455 38.50 -1.67 -49.34
CA PRO A 455 38.25 -3.06 -49.00
C PRO A 455 38.81 -3.42 -47.62
N SER A 456 38.23 -4.41 -46.96
CA SER A 456 38.70 -4.88 -45.64
C SER A 456 39.98 -5.70 -45.68
N ALA A 457 40.42 -6.11 -46.87
CA ALA A 457 41.67 -6.83 -47.09
C ALA A 457 42.29 -6.41 -48.43
N ASP A 458 43.62 -6.33 -48.47
CA ASP A 458 44.38 -5.97 -49.66
C ASP A 458 44.25 -7.04 -50.75
N ASN A 459 44.01 -6.60 -52.00
CA ASN A 459 43.92 -7.44 -53.20
C ASN A 459 42.98 -8.68 -53.13
N LEU A 460 41.95 -8.65 -52.27
CA LEU A 460 41.03 -9.79 -52.12
C LEU A 460 39.66 -9.59 -52.77
N TYR A 461 39.21 -8.34 -52.92
CA TYR A 461 37.85 -8.01 -53.36
C TYR A 461 37.84 -7.20 -54.66
N THR A 462 36.84 -7.43 -55.51
CA THR A 462 36.61 -6.67 -56.75
C THR A 462 35.50 -5.64 -56.58
N LEU A 463 35.56 -4.55 -57.36
CA LEU A 463 34.47 -3.58 -57.47
C LEU A 463 33.48 -4.02 -58.56
N GLY A 464 32.43 -4.74 -58.15
CA GLY A 464 31.45 -5.34 -59.06
C GLY A 464 31.78 -6.78 -59.46
N LYS A 465 30.91 -7.38 -60.28
CA LYS A 465 31.04 -8.77 -60.79
C LYS A 465 30.43 -8.90 -62.18
N THR A 466 30.69 -10.00 -62.90
CA THR A 466 30.25 -10.18 -64.29
C THR A 466 28.72 -10.12 -64.49
N THR A 467 27.94 -10.42 -63.45
CA THR A 467 26.46 -10.30 -63.42
C THR A 467 25.93 -9.01 -62.79
N ALA A 468 26.79 -8.17 -62.22
CA ALA A 468 26.43 -6.89 -61.60
C ALA A 468 27.57 -5.89 -61.81
N ARG A 469 27.68 -5.41 -63.05
CA ARG A 469 28.71 -4.49 -63.50
C ARG A 469 28.26 -3.05 -63.27
N TRP A 470 29.18 -2.20 -62.83
CA TRP A 470 28.95 -0.75 -62.87
C TRP A 470 28.88 -0.30 -64.32
N SER A 471 27.89 0.53 -64.65
CA SER A 471 27.77 1.08 -66.00
C SER A 471 28.96 1.95 -66.35
N GLN A 472 29.43 2.76 -65.39
CA GLN A 472 30.54 3.70 -65.51
C GLN A 472 31.17 3.98 -64.15
N VAL A 473 32.43 4.44 -64.16
CA VAL A 473 33.12 5.03 -63.01
C VAL A 473 33.47 6.47 -63.37
N TRP A 474 32.95 7.42 -62.60
CA TRP A 474 33.25 8.85 -62.74
C TRP A 474 34.32 9.22 -61.71
N ALA A 475 35.55 9.44 -62.19
CA ALA A 475 36.70 9.80 -61.37
C ALA A 475 37.41 11.02 -61.96
N ALA A 476 38.03 11.84 -61.11
CA ALA A 476 38.81 13.00 -61.54
C ALA A 476 40.13 12.57 -62.21
N ASP A 477 40.79 11.55 -61.64
CA ASP A 477 42.03 10.96 -62.14
C ASP A 477 41.82 9.52 -62.64
N GLY A 478 42.79 9.01 -63.38
CA GLY A 478 42.81 7.61 -63.82
C GLY A 478 43.00 6.62 -62.67
N VAL A 479 42.65 5.35 -62.90
CA VAL A 479 42.87 4.27 -61.92
C VAL A 479 44.36 3.99 -61.74
N ILE A 480 44.78 3.83 -60.49
CA ILE A 480 46.15 3.42 -60.15
C ILE A 480 46.21 1.90 -60.16
N GLN A 481 47.05 1.34 -61.04
CA GLN A 481 47.37 -0.09 -61.08
C GLN A 481 48.78 -0.29 -60.52
N THR A 482 48.90 -0.96 -59.36
CA THR A 482 50.20 -1.15 -58.69
C THR A 482 51.17 -1.91 -59.60
N SER A 483 52.29 -1.27 -59.93
CA SER A 483 53.31 -1.80 -60.85
C SER A 483 54.72 -1.69 -60.26
N ASP A 484 54.88 -2.03 -58.98
CA ASP A 484 56.16 -2.00 -58.29
C ASP A 484 57.04 -3.19 -58.72
N ALA A 485 58.32 -2.94 -59.04
CA ALA A 485 59.25 -3.98 -59.46
C ALA A 485 59.47 -5.05 -58.38
N ARG A 486 59.33 -4.71 -57.10
CA ARG A 486 59.48 -5.64 -55.96
C ARG A 486 58.36 -6.68 -55.88
N LEU A 487 57.24 -6.41 -56.53
CA LEU A 487 56.07 -7.30 -56.57
C LEU A 487 56.01 -8.14 -57.85
N LYS A 488 57.04 -8.05 -58.71
CA LYS A 488 57.11 -8.74 -59.99
C LYS A 488 58.33 -9.66 -60.03
N THR A 489 58.19 -10.78 -60.72
CA THR A 489 59.28 -11.70 -61.06
C THR A 489 59.18 -12.06 -62.55
N ASN A 490 60.19 -12.75 -63.10
CA ASN A 490 60.21 -13.18 -64.51
C ASN A 490 59.97 -12.03 -65.53
N ILE A 491 60.62 -10.89 -65.31
CA ILE A 491 60.49 -9.71 -66.17
C ILE A 491 61.30 -9.94 -67.46
N LEU A 492 60.61 -10.21 -68.58
CA LEU A 492 61.18 -10.43 -69.91
C LEU A 492 60.76 -9.31 -70.89
N PRO A 493 61.51 -9.09 -71.99
CA PRO A 493 61.06 -8.22 -73.08
C PRO A 493 59.71 -8.67 -73.65
N LEU A 494 58.86 -7.71 -74.00
CA LEU A 494 57.53 -7.99 -74.57
C LEU A 494 57.67 -8.52 -76.01
N SER A 495 57.02 -9.65 -76.32
CA SER A 495 57.02 -10.26 -77.65
C SER A 495 56.01 -9.64 -78.62
N TYR A 496 55.01 -8.95 -78.09
CA TYR A 496 53.98 -8.29 -78.88
C TYR A 496 54.42 -6.88 -79.30
N GLY A 497 54.12 -6.50 -80.54
CA GLY A 497 54.55 -5.24 -81.11
C GLY A 497 53.70 -4.83 -82.31
N LEU A 498 54.34 -4.31 -83.35
CA LEU A 498 53.66 -3.73 -84.50
C LEU A 498 52.85 -4.77 -85.28
N SER A 499 53.33 -6.01 -85.41
CA SER A 499 52.63 -7.08 -86.13
C SER A 499 51.27 -7.42 -85.53
N GLU A 500 51.16 -7.47 -84.20
CA GLU A 500 49.91 -7.78 -83.51
C GLU A 500 48.96 -6.58 -83.56
N VAL A 501 49.49 -5.37 -83.40
CA VAL A 501 48.69 -4.14 -83.53
C VAL A 501 48.05 -4.03 -84.91
N LEU A 502 48.78 -4.36 -85.98
CA LEU A 502 48.26 -4.33 -87.35
C LEU A 502 47.20 -5.41 -87.63
N ARG A 503 47.13 -6.47 -86.81
CA ARG A 503 46.11 -7.53 -86.90
C ARG A 503 44.86 -7.24 -86.08
N MET A 504 44.92 -6.28 -85.15
CA MET A 504 43.76 -5.86 -84.39
C MET A 504 42.89 -4.92 -85.23
N GLU A 505 41.57 -5.14 -85.22
CA GLU A 505 40.61 -4.33 -85.96
C GLU A 505 39.76 -3.48 -85.01
N PRO A 506 40.01 -2.16 -84.91
CA PRO A 506 39.13 -1.25 -84.18
C PRO A 506 37.76 -1.19 -84.84
N VAL A 507 36.71 -1.34 -84.04
CA VAL A 507 35.32 -1.30 -84.49
C VAL A 507 34.53 -0.21 -83.79
N ARG A 508 33.48 0.26 -84.46
CA ARG A 508 32.40 1.06 -83.87
C ARG A 508 31.19 0.16 -83.72
N TYR A 509 30.54 0.18 -82.56
CA TYR A 509 29.45 -0.73 -82.29
C TYR A 509 28.36 -0.09 -81.43
N ASP A 510 27.21 -0.74 -81.46
CA ASP A 510 26.12 -0.55 -80.50
C ASP A 510 25.98 -1.79 -79.63
N TRP A 511 25.52 -1.59 -78.40
CA TRP A 511 25.04 -2.72 -77.62
C TRP A 511 23.74 -3.23 -78.22
N ILE A 512 23.56 -4.55 -78.32
CA ILE A 512 22.30 -5.15 -78.81
C ILE A 512 21.11 -4.67 -77.97
N SER A 513 21.31 -4.46 -76.66
CA SER A 513 20.30 -3.93 -75.75
C SER A 513 19.98 -2.43 -75.96
N ASN A 514 20.77 -1.70 -76.74
CA ASN A 514 20.58 -0.30 -77.04
C ASN A 514 21.09 0.04 -78.47
N PRO A 515 20.37 -0.40 -79.52
CA PRO A 515 20.79 -0.20 -80.91
C PRO A 515 20.60 1.26 -81.35
N GLY A 516 21.43 1.71 -82.30
CA GLY A 516 21.24 2.96 -83.06
C GLY A 516 22.05 4.17 -82.59
N SER A 517 22.87 4.06 -81.55
CA SER A 517 23.70 5.18 -81.08
C SER A 517 24.99 5.35 -81.90
N MET A 518 25.50 4.24 -82.45
CA MET A 518 26.88 4.06 -82.91
C MET A 518 27.90 4.75 -81.99
N GLY A 519 27.63 4.89 -80.70
CA GLY A 519 28.36 5.81 -79.82
C GLY A 519 29.65 5.24 -79.25
N LYS A 520 29.89 3.93 -79.40
CA LYS A 520 31.01 3.23 -78.77
C LYS A 520 32.02 2.76 -79.80
N ILE A 521 33.30 2.88 -79.43
CA ILE A 521 34.44 2.35 -80.17
C ILE A 521 35.17 1.35 -79.28
N GLY A 522 35.83 0.38 -79.88
CA GLY A 522 36.63 -0.59 -79.16
C GLY A 522 37.08 -1.73 -80.05
N LEU A 523 37.33 -2.87 -79.42
CA LEU A 523 37.75 -4.12 -80.03
C LEU A 523 36.76 -5.23 -79.64
N ILE A 524 36.67 -6.26 -80.47
CA ILE A 524 35.91 -7.48 -80.16
C ILE A 524 36.79 -8.43 -79.34
N ALA A 525 36.36 -8.75 -78.11
CA ALA A 525 37.14 -9.55 -77.18
C ALA A 525 37.53 -10.93 -77.75
N GLN A 526 36.62 -11.59 -78.45
CA GLN A 526 36.84 -12.90 -79.08
C GLN A 526 37.91 -12.86 -80.17
N ASP A 527 38.08 -11.75 -80.87
CA ASP A 527 39.09 -11.61 -81.93
C ASP A 527 40.45 -11.24 -81.34
N VAL A 528 40.47 -10.34 -80.36
CA VAL A 528 41.71 -10.02 -79.63
C VAL A 528 42.24 -11.24 -78.87
N GLN A 529 41.37 -12.10 -78.33
CA GLN A 529 41.79 -13.32 -77.63
C GLN A 529 42.62 -14.26 -78.51
N LYS A 530 42.44 -14.23 -79.84
CA LYS A 530 43.22 -15.04 -80.80
C LYS A 530 44.60 -14.43 -81.11
N ILE A 531 44.83 -13.18 -80.72
CA ILE A 531 46.06 -12.42 -81.02
C ILE A 531 46.86 -12.20 -79.73
N ILE A 532 46.23 -11.66 -78.69
CA ILE A 532 46.80 -11.36 -77.37
C ILE A 532 45.81 -11.87 -76.31
N PRO A 533 45.83 -13.16 -75.95
CA PRO A 533 44.86 -13.75 -75.03
C PRO A 533 44.91 -13.14 -73.62
N GLU A 534 46.06 -12.64 -73.16
CA GLU A 534 46.29 -12.18 -71.79
C GLU A 534 45.44 -10.96 -71.42
N VAL A 535 45.08 -10.11 -72.39
CA VAL A 535 44.27 -8.91 -72.15
C VAL A 535 42.77 -9.21 -72.09
N VAL A 536 42.35 -10.46 -72.34
CA VAL A 536 40.96 -10.89 -72.37
C VAL A 536 40.66 -11.70 -71.11
N THR A 537 39.62 -11.32 -70.38
CA THR A 537 39.24 -11.95 -69.12
C THR A 537 37.92 -12.70 -69.26
N GLY A 538 37.80 -13.83 -68.56
CA GLY A 538 36.58 -14.64 -68.51
C GLY A 538 36.61 -15.85 -69.44
N ASP A 539 35.63 -16.73 -69.26
CA ASP A 539 35.46 -17.95 -70.04
C ASP A 539 34.22 -17.83 -70.92
N ALA A 540 34.41 -17.80 -72.24
CA ALA A 540 33.34 -17.60 -73.22
C ALA A 540 32.23 -18.67 -73.15
N THR A 541 32.50 -19.82 -72.52
CA THR A 541 31.51 -20.88 -72.30
C THR A 541 30.64 -20.67 -71.07
N LYS A 542 31.05 -19.76 -70.16
CA LYS A 542 30.42 -19.55 -68.86
C LYS A 542 29.92 -18.13 -68.65
N GLU A 543 30.59 -17.15 -69.24
CA GLU A 543 30.30 -15.74 -69.03
C GLU A 543 30.69 -14.87 -70.23
N ASN A 544 30.30 -13.59 -70.15
CA ASN A 544 30.71 -12.61 -71.15
C ASN A 544 32.20 -12.31 -70.99
N LEU A 545 32.94 -12.36 -72.10
CA LEU A 545 34.33 -11.95 -72.12
C LEU A 545 34.47 -10.45 -71.85
N GLY A 546 35.43 -10.10 -70.99
CA GLY A 546 35.89 -8.74 -70.73
C GLY A 546 37.26 -8.49 -71.34
N MET A 547 37.67 -7.22 -71.43
CA MET A 547 39.00 -6.84 -71.88
C MET A 547 39.65 -5.84 -70.93
N ASN A 548 40.92 -6.05 -70.62
CA ASN A 548 41.78 -5.08 -69.95
C ASN A 548 42.51 -4.21 -70.99
N TYR A 549 41.87 -3.13 -71.42
CA TYR A 549 42.46 -2.20 -72.41
C TYR A 549 43.77 -1.56 -71.92
N ALA A 550 44.00 -1.44 -70.60
CA ALA A 550 45.22 -0.84 -70.08
C ALA A 550 46.46 -1.70 -70.39
N GLU A 551 46.30 -3.03 -70.49
CA GLU A 551 47.38 -3.95 -70.82
C GLU A 551 47.76 -3.93 -72.31
N LEU A 552 46.98 -3.27 -73.17
CA LEU A 552 47.39 -3.00 -74.56
C LEU A 552 48.41 -1.86 -74.66
N VAL A 553 48.53 -0.99 -73.65
CA VAL A 553 49.44 0.17 -73.69
C VAL A 553 50.91 -0.25 -73.85
N PRO A 554 51.45 -1.23 -73.09
CA PRO A 554 52.81 -1.74 -73.34
C PRO A 554 53.03 -2.27 -74.76
N VAL A 555 52.02 -2.92 -75.35
CA VAL A 555 52.08 -3.42 -76.75
C VAL A 555 52.19 -2.25 -77.73
N LEU A 556 51.37 -1.21 -77.53
CA LEU A 556 51.43 0.01 -78.34
C LEU A 556 52.78 0.73 -78.20
N ILE A 557 53.33 0.82 -76.99
CA ILE A 557 54.67 1.38 -76.76
C ILE A 557 55.72 0.61 -77.58
N ASN A 558 55.67 -0.72 -77.56
CA ASN A 558 56.61 -1.54 -78.30
C ASN A 558 56.42 -1.41 -79.82
N ALA A 559 55.17 -1.41 -80.30
CA ALA A 559 54.83 -1.17 -81.70
C ALA A 559 55.36 0.17 -82.22
N VAL A 560 55.26 1.25 -81.42
CA VAL A 560 55.80 2.57 -81.77
C VAL A 560 57.33 2.54 -81.84
N LYS A 561 58.00 1.83 -80.92
CA LYS A 561 59.46 1.65 -80.96
C LYS A 561 59.91 0.90 -82.23
N GLU A 562 59.22 -0.18 -82.58
CA GLU A 562 59.49 -0.93 -83.82
C GLU A 562 59.21 -0.09 -85.07
N GLN A 563 58.12 0.68 -85.08
CA GLN A 563 57.81 1.59 -86.17
C GLN A 563 58.88 2.68 -86.31
N GLN A 564 59.39 3.23 -85.20
CA GLN A 564 60.49 4.20 -85.22
C GLN A 564 61.77 3.59 -85.82
N GLN A 565 62.11 2.35 -85.46
CA GLN A 565 63.25 1.65 -86.06
C GLN A 565 63.11 1.49 -87.58
N GLN A 566 61.91 1.16 -88.07
CA GLN A 566 61.65 1.08 -89.51
C GLN A 566 61.78 2.46 -90.19
N ILE A 567 61.29 3.53 -89.55
CA ILE A 567 61.44 4.90 -90.04
C ILE A 567 62.91 5.29 -90.13
N ASP A 568 63.70 5.02 -89.10
CA ASP A 568 65.13 5.32 -89.06
C ASP A 568 65.87 4.57 -90.18
N ALA A 569 65.58 3.28 -90.36
CA ALA A 569 66.14 2.48 -91.43
C ALA A 569 65.76 3.00 -92.84
N ILE A 570 64.51 3.44 -93.03
CA ILE A 570 64.06 4.08 -94.27
C ILE A 570 64.82 5.40 -94.49
N GLN A 571 64.99 6.22 -93.45
CA GLN A 571 65.67 7.51 -93.54
C GLN A 571 67.16 7.34 -93.89
N GLU A 572 67.83 6.35 -93.32
CA GLU A 572 69.20 5.98 -93.69
C GLU A 572 69.30 5.56 -95.15
N ARG A 573 68.37 4.71 -95.63
CA ARG A 573 68.31 4.31 -97.05
C ARG A 573 68.07 5.50 -97.98
N VAL A 574 67.18 6.41 -97.61
CA VAL A 574 66.91 7.64 -98.38
C VAL A 574 68.15 8.54 -98.41
N ASN A 575 68.86 8.70 -97.29
CA ASN A 575 70.08 9.49 -97.21
C ASN A 575 71.21 8.88 -98.04
N ALA A 576 71.35 7.56 -98.00
CA ALA A 576 72.29 6.82 -98.86
C ALA A 576 71.96 7.05 -100.34
N LEU A 577 70.69 6.87 -100.74
CA LEU A 577 70.24 7.10 -102.12
C LEU A 577 70.46 8.55 -102.60
N LYS A 578 70.23 9.55 -101.74
CA LYS A 578 70.53 10.96 -102.04
C LYS A 578 72.02 11.18 -102.30
N LYS A 579 72.91 10.60 -101.47
CA LYS A 579 74.37 10.68 -101.67
C LYS A 579 74.79 10.06 -103.01
N THR A 580 74.24 8.91 -103.40
CA THR A 580 74.54 8.28 -104.69
C THR A 580 74.05 9.09 -105.89
N LYS A 581 72.91 9.78 -105.77
CA LYS A 581 72.36 10.64 -106.84
C LYS A 581 73.17 11.94 -107.02
N THR A 582 73.65 12.54 -105.94
CA THR A 582 74.56 13.72 -106.01
C THR A 582 75.90 13.34 -106.65
N ALA A 583 76.43 12.14 -106.34
CA ALA A 583 77.63 11.61 -107.00
C ALA A 583 77.44 11.36 -108.50
N ALA A 584 76.25 10.89 -108.93
CA ALA A 584 75.94 10.68 -110.35
C ALA A 584 75.75 11.99 -111.16
N THR A 585 75.47 13.12 -110.50
CA THR A 585 75.31 14.42 -111.17
C THR A 585 76.66 15.12 -111.40
N CYS A 586 77.68 14.80 -110.59
CA CYS A 586 79.03 15.38 -110.72
C CYS A 586 79.88 14.73 -111.84
N VAL A 587 79.42 13.63 -112.45
CA VAL A 587 80.12 12.91 -113.54
C VAL A 587 79.62 13.31 -114.94
N LYS A 588 78.69 14.29 -115.03
CA LYS A 588 78.12 14.78 -116.30
C LYS A 588 78.42 16.25 -116.64
N HIS A 589 79.49 16.81 -116.09
CA HIS A 589 80.07 18.07 -116.59
C HIS A 589 81.57 17.91 -116.86
#